data_AF-A0A1I7UBD5-F1
#
_entry.id   AF-A0A1I7UBD5-F1
#
_cell.length_a   1.000
_cell.length_b   1.000
_cell.length_c   1.000
_cell.angle_alpha   90.00
_cell.angle_beta   90.00
_cell.angle_gamma   90.00
#
_symmetry.space_group_name_H-M   'P 1'
#
loop_
_entity.id
_entity.type
_entity.pdbx_description
1 polymer ?
#
loop_
_entity_poly.entity_id
_entity_poly.type
_entity_poly.pdbx_seq_one_letter_code
_entity_poly.pdbx_strand_id
1 'polypeptide(L)'
;MEWQDYNASDCRDNYSYFGSADYLRNAYHITAFFTLPLSFFTFYVIAKVTPRRMRNMKAPMMIAHAWSTNLDLMFTVYSAPYIFFPSASGVPLGLLGALGVGVKWQSYWGQVSVSMMGISIVMLYENRHSQISTIKYFKITRKRTRLILFGLNYAFAFVVNVPFYLDNTDQVEMRKIVLERIPCPTIEFWDPKTYVLLKGGEVLPFWSITIGFGSVIVQCLFFFIPTVYHLTVVTTGQVSGATKNLQRKFLKYVSIQVSIPWIAIALPAGFSMYCDKTNFYNQAYNNNAMLMMANHGFLSTACTLFVYKPYRDFVISVVTGKKDDKKSSITVVGSIASSI
;
A
#
# COMPACT_ATOMS: atom_id res chain seq x y z
N MET A 1 17.56 34.43 4.39
CA MET A 1 17.79 33.34 5.36
C MET A 1 19.14 32.76 4.98
N GLU A 2 20.20 33.15 5.68
CA GLU A 2 21.52 32.55 5.48
C GLU A 2 21.56 31.21 6.18
N TRP A 3 21.89 30.18 5.42
CA TRP A 3 21.97 28.80 5.86
C TRP A 3 23.30 28.58 6.60
N GLN A 4 23.26 28.24 7.88
CA GLN A 4 24.48 28.01 8.66
C GLN A 4 25.27 26.76 8.21
N ASP A 5 24.60 25.82 7.51
CA ASP A 5 25.15 24.57 6.99
C ASP A 5 25.27 24.56 5.45
N TYR A 6 25.06 25.70 4.78
CA TYR A 6 25.23 25.75 3.33
C TYR A 6 26.70 25.72 2.95
N ASN A 7 27.02 24.74 2.11
CA ASN A 7 28.30 24.64 1.45
C ASN A 7 28.08 24.92 -0.04
N ALA A 8 28.73 25.95 -0.58
CA ALA A 8 28.75 26.18 -2.02
C ALA A 8 29.57 25.06 -2.69
N SER A 9 29.02 24.38 -3.70
CA SER A 9 29.75 23.32 -4.40
C SER A 9 29.40 23.24 -5.89
N ASP A 10 30.44 23.15 -6.72
CA ASP A 10 30.37 22.99 -8.18
C ASP A 10 29.77 21.63 -8.61
N CYS A 11 29.63 20.70 -7.65
CA CYS A 11 28.92 19.43 -7.85
C CYS A 11 27.52 19.59 -8.45
N ARG A 12 26.87 20.74 -8.27
CA ARG A 12 25.48 21.00 -8.67
C ARG A 12 25.36 21.62 -10.06
N ASP A 13 26.47 21.84 -10.75
CA ASP A 13 26.49 22.45 -12.08
C ASP A 13 25.75 21.61 -13.14
N ASN A 14 25.62 20.29 -12.91
CA ASN A 14 24.87 19.34 -13.74
C ASN A 14 23.56 18.84 -13.08
N TYR A 15 22.83 19.73 -12.40
CA TYR A 15 21.53 19.41 -11.80
C TYR A 15 20.48 19.07 -12.87
N SER A 16 20.10 17.79 -12.95
CA SER A 16 19.11 17.32 -13.91
C SER A 16 17.67 17.54 -13.43
N TYR A 17 16.75 17.77 -14.37
CA TYR A 17 15.31 17.88 -14.06
C TYR A 17 14.77 16.65 -13.30
N PHE A 18 15.19 15.43 -13.65
CA PHE A 18 14.75 14.21 -12.95
C PHE A 18 15.19 14.13 -11.49
N GLY A 19 16.25 14.85 -11.14
CA GLY A 19 16.72 15.01 -9.78
C GLY A 19 16.06 16.15 -9.03
N SER A 20 15.05 16.84 -9.58
CA SER A 20 14.43 18.02 -8.97
C SER A 20 13.14 17.74 -8.21
N ALA A 21 12.83 18.59 -7.22
CA ALA A 21 11.52 18.59 -6.57
C ALA A 21 10.38 18.97 -7.52
N ASP A 22 10.63 19.78 -8.55
CA ASP A 22 9.59 20.13 -9.54
C ASP A 22 9.16 18.91 -10.34
N TYR A 23 10.12 18.09 -10.82
CA TYR A 23 9.81 16.82 -11.48
C TYR A 23 8.97 15.92 -10.60
N LEU A 24 9.43 15.67 -9.37
CA LEU A 24 8.76 14.73 -8.48
C LEU A 24 7.35 15.23 -8.09
N ARG A 25 7.20 16.51 -7.77
CA ARG A 25 5.93 17.14 -7.42
C ARG A 25 4.93 17.11 -8.57
N ASN A 26 5.37 17.45 -9.79
CA ASN A 26 4.51 17.40 -10.97
C ASN A 26 4.04 15.97 -11.24
N ALA A 27 4.94 14.99 -11.14
CA ALA A 27 4.59 13.59 -11.29
C ALA A 27 3.58 13.13 -10.22
N TYR A 28 3.76 13.53 -8.95
CA TYR A 28 2.76 13.26 -7.90
C TYR A 28 1.40 13.89 -8.16
N HIS A 29 1.35 15.14 -8.60
CA HIS A 29 0.09 15.81 -8.95
C HIS A 29 -0.62 15.10 -10.09
N ILE A 30 0.11 14.66 -11.12
CA ILE A 30 -0.44 13.88 -12.23
C ILE A 30 -0.98 12.54 -11.72
N THR A 31 -0.22 11.82 -10.88
CA THR A 31 -0.70 10.57 -10.27
C THR A 31 -1.99 10.81 -9.49
N ALA A 32 -2.02 11.80 -8.59
CA ALA A 32 -3.19 12.13 -7.78
C ALA A 32 -4.42 12.50 -8.64
N PHE A 33 -4.21 13.26 -9.73
CA PHE A 33 -5.27 13.65 -10.66
C PHE A 33 -6.01 12.44 -11.25
N PHE A 34 -5.31 11.34 -11.54
CA PHE A 34 -5.93 10.11 -12.03
C PHE A 34 -6.39 9.18 -10.92
N THR A 35 -5.62 9.03 -9.84
CA THR A 35 -5.92 8.05 -8.79
C THR A 35 -7.09 8.46 -7.91
N LEU A 36 -7.30 9.76 -7.67
CA LEU A 36 -8.41 10.25 -6.85
C LEU A 36 -9.79 9.90 -7.44
N PRO A 37 -10.13 10.32 -8.67
CA PRO A 37 -11.41 9.97 -9.29
C PRO A 37 -11.59 8.45 -9.40
N LEU A 38 -10.53 7.73 -9.77
CA LEU A 38 -10.57 6.28 -9.90
C LEU A 38 -10.82 5.59 -8.55
N SER A 39 -10.27 6.12 -7.47
CA SER A 39 -10.47 5.62 -6.11
C SER A 39 -11.91 5.82 -5.66
N PHE A 40 -12.50 7.00 -5.89
CA PHE A 40 -13.92 7.26 -5.60
C PHE A 40 -14.86 6.35 -6.40
N PHE A 41 -14.58 6.19 -7.70
CA PHE A 41 -15.31 5.27 -8.54
C PHE A 41 -15.20 3.82 -8.02
N THR A 42 -14.02 3.40 -7.59
CA THR A 42 -13.81 2.05 -7.05
C THR A 42 -14.53 1.83 -5.73
N PHE A 43 -14.57 2.83 -4.84
CA PHE A 43 -15.43 2.77 -3.65
C PHE A 43 -16.90 2.56 -4.02
N TYR A 44 -17.39 3.30 -5.01
CA TYR A 44 -18.76 3.13 -5.51
C TYR A 44 -18.99 1.70 -6.04
N VAL A 45 -18.07 1.19 -6.86
CA VAL A 45 -18.15 -0.17 -7.43
C VAL A 45 -18.17 -1.22 -6.33
N ILE A 46 -17.25 -1.18 -5.36
CA ILE A 46 -17.25 -2.12 -4.22
C ILE A 46 -18.56 -1.97 -3.41
N ALA A 47 -19.04 -0.75 -3.19
CA ALA A 47 -20.24 -0.52 -2.40
C ALA A 47 -21.53 -1.00 -3.10
N LYS A 48 -21.66 -0.86 -4.41
CA LYS A 48 -22.93 -1.08 -5.13
C LYS A 48 -22.94 -2.33 -6.02
N VAL A 49 -21.79 -2.74 -6.55
CA VAL A 49 -21.68 -3.81 -7.55
C VAL A 49 -21.32 -5.16 -6.92
N THR A 50 -20.77 -5.19 -5.69
CA THR A 50 -20.43 -6.45 -4.99
C THR A 50 -21.64 -7.38 -4.87
N PRO A 51 -21.62 -8.57 -5.50
CA PRO A 51 -22.77 -9.48 -5.49
C PRO A 51 -22.94 -10.18 -4.14
N ARG A 52 -24.14 -10.73 -3.90
CA ARG A 52 -24.47 -11.48 -2.66
C ARG A 52 -23.47 -12.61 -2.36
N ARG A 53 -22.97 -13.30 -3.40
CA ARG A 53 -21.97 -14.38 -3.27
C ARG A 53 -20.61 -13.89 -2.71
N MET A 54 -20.31 -12.60 -2.81
CA MET A 54 -19.09 -11.96 -2.29
C MET A 54 -19.36 -11.08 -1.07
N ARG A 55 -20.56 -11.16 -0.46
CA ARG A 55 -20.97 -10.27 0.64
C ARG A 55 -19.97 -10.24 1.80
N ASN A 56 -19.37 -11.38 2.14
CA ASN A 56 -18.40 -11.49 3.23
C ASN A 56 -17.06 -10.79 2.93
N MET A 57 -16.72 -10.56 1.66
CA MET A 57 -15.51 -9.81 1.26
C MET A 57 -15.74 -8.31 1.16
N LYS A 58 -16.99 -7.86 1.06
CA LYS A 58 -17.31 -6.46 0.80
C LYS A 58 -16.65 -5.51 1.80
N ALA A 59 -16.80 -5.79 3.10
CA ALA A 59 -16.20 -4.95 4.13
C ALA A 59 -14.66 -5.01 4.13
N PRO A 60 -14.00 -6.19 4.11
CA PRO A 60 -12.55 -6.27 3.93
C PRO A 60 -12.03 -5.53 2.68
N MET A 61 -12.71 -5.64 1.55
CA MET A 61 -12.33 -4.93 0.32
C MET A 61 -12.46 -3.41 0.44
N MET A 62 -13.54 -2.93 1.10
CA MET A 62 -13.70 -1.49 1.38
C MET A 62 -12.60 -0.98 2.30
N ILE A 63 -12.25 -1.72 3.35
CA ILE A 63 -11.18 -1.34 4.30
C ILE A 63 -9.83 -1.32 3.59
N ALA A 64 -9.52 -2.35 2.80
CA ALA A 64 -8.28 -2.43 2.03
C ALA A 64 -8.17 -1.27 1.02
N HIS A 65 -9.26 -0.97 0.31
CA HIS A 65 -9.28 0.16 -0.63
C HIS A 65 -9.15 1.50 0.08
N ALA A 66 -9.71 1.66 1.28
CA ALA A 66 -9.57 2.86 2.09
C ALA A 66 -8.13 3.11 2.54
N TRP A 67 -7.46 2.09 3.08
CA TRP A 67 -6.05 2.22 3.45
C TRP A 67 -5.13 2.35 2.24
N SER A 68 -5.48 1.74 1.09
CA SER A 68 -4.78 1.99 -0.18
C SER A 68 -4.89 3.43 -0.63
N THR A 69 -6.10 3.99 -0.60
CA THR A 69 -6.33 5.39 -0.99
C THR A 69 -5.63 6.33 -0.02
N ASN A 70 -5.66 6.02 1.28
CA ASN A 70 -4.95 6.82 2.29
C ASN A 70 -3.44 6.82 2.06
N LEU A 71 -2.83 5.67 1.78
CA LEU A 71 -1.40 5.56 1.49
C LEU A 71 -1.02 6.28 0.20
N ASP A 72 -1.84 6.17 -0.85
CA ASP A 72 -1.66 6.91 -2.11
C ASP A 72 -1.66 8.42 -1.86
N LEU A 73 -2.63 8.92 -1.08
CA LEU A 73 -2.70 10.32 -0.69
C LEU A 73 -1.49 10.76 0.13
N MET A 74 -0.96 9.91 1.01
CA MET A 74 0.28 10.21 1.74
C MET A 74 1.46 10.42 0.81
N PHE A 75 1.60 9.59 -0.22
CA PHE A 75 2.69 9.71 -1.19
C PHE A 75 2.52 10.83 -2.22
N THR A 76 1.29 11.26 -2.51
CA THR A 76 1.04 12.18 -3.65
C THR A 76 0.53 13.57 -3.23
N VAL A 77 -0.34 13.66 -2.22
CA VAL A 77 -1.05 14.90 -1.87
C VAL A 77 -0.61 15.44 -0.51
N TYR A 78 -0.59 14.59 0.51
CA TYR A 78 -0.40 15.01 1.90
C TYR A 78 1.06 15.28 2.21
N SER A 79 1.92 14.26 2.19
CA SER A 79 3.34 14.44 2.48
C SER A 79 4.14 14.74 1.23
N ALA A 80 3.83 14.05 0.13
CA ALA A 80 4.57 14.10 -1.13
C ALA A 80 6.10 14.07 -0.90
N PRO A 81 6.63 12.99 -0.31
CA PRO A 81 7.98 12.95 0.25
C PRO A 81 9.07 12.97 -0.82
N TYR A 82 10.00 13.90 -0.70
CA TYR A 82 11.25 13.94 -1.46
C TYR A 82 12.39 13.43 -0.57
N ILE A 83 12.91 12.23 -0.85
CA ILE A 83 13.81 11.48 0.04
C ILE A 83 15.24 11.44 -0.52
N PHE A 84 16.22 11.48 0.38
CA PHE A 84 17.66 11.45 0.07
C PHE A 84 18.32 10.12 0.50
N PHE A 85 18.04 9.00 -0.16
CA PHE A 85 18.80 7.77 0.08
C PHE A 85 20.27 7.95 -0.32
N PRO A 86 21.24 7.44 0.45
CA PRO A 86 21.11 6.39 1.47
C PRO A 86 20.66 6.85 2.86
N SER A 87 20.55 8.15 3.11
CA SER A 87 20.06 8.65 4.40
C SER A 87 18.54 8.50 4.52
N ALA A 88 18.02 8.31 5.73
CA ALA A 88 16.59 8.41 6.01
C ALA A 88 16.19 9.88 6.21
N SER A 89 16.52 10.75 5.25
CA SER A 89 16.18 12.18 5.30
C SER A 89 15.32 12.59 4.13
N GLY A 90 14.56 13.66 4.30
CA GLY A 90 13.69 14.16 3.24
C GLY A 90 12.98 15.46 3.57
N VAL A 91 12.38 16.04 2.54
CA VAL A 91 11.55 17.24 2.60
C VAL A 91 10.13 16.91 2.10
N PRO A 92 9.07 17.39 2.76
CA PRO A 92 7.71 17.21 2.28
C PRO A 92 7.37 18.25 1.20
N LEU A 93 6.94 17.78 0.03
CA LEU A 93 6.47 18.65 -1.06
C LEU A 93 4.95 18.88 -1.03
N GLY A 94 4.25 18.20 -0.10
CA GLY A 94 2.79 18.11 -0.10
C GLY A 94 2.10 19.13 0.79
N LEU A 95 0.77 19.01 0.85
CA LEU A 95 -0.11 19.92 1.58
C LEU A 95 0.22 20.01 3.07
N LEU A 96 0.52 18.89 3.73
CA LEU A 96 0.86 18.89 5.17
C LEU A 96 2.15 19.66 5.43
N GLY A 97 3.15 19.55 4.53
CA GLY A 97 4.37 20.35 4.58
C GLY A 97 4.12 21.84 4.33
N ALA A 98 3.18 22.17 3.44
CA ALA A 98 2.76 23.56 3.20
C ALA A 98 2.04 24.16 4.42
N LEU A 99 1.24 23.37 5.13
CA LEU A 99 0.54 23.77 6.36
C LEU A 99 1.43 23.80 7.61
N GLY A 100 2.72 23.46 7.49
CA GLY A 100 3.67 23.48 8.61
C GLY A 100 3.58 22.28 9.56
N VAL A 101 2.91 21.20 9.17
CA VAL A 101 2.92 19.96 9.96
C VAL A 101 4.34 19.40 9.99
N GLY A 102 4.85 19.05 11.17
CA GLY A 102 6.22 18.54 11.31
C GLY A 102 6.48 17.28 10.47
N VAL A 103 7.58 17.27 9.71
CA VAL A 103 7.96 16.19 8.77
C VAL A 103 8.02 14.83 9.46
N LYS A 104 8.59 14.81 10.67
CA LYS A 104 8.63 13.66 11.57
C LYS A 104 7.25 12.98 11.73
N TRP A 105 6.21 13.75 12.00
CA TRP A 105 4.85 13.23 12.18
C TRP A 105 4.19 12.81 10.85
N GLN A 106 4.51 13.51 9.77
CA GLN A 106 4.07 13.11 8.42
C GLN A 106 4.66 11.73 8.04
N SER A 107 5.94 11.51 8.32
CA SER A 107 6.62 10.22 8.09
C SER A 107 6.01 9.13 8.95
N TYR A 108 5.73 9.41 10.24
CA TYR A 108 5.05 8.46 11.13
C TYR A 108 3.70 8.02 10.57
N TRP A 109 2.87 8.98 10.18
CA TRP A 109 1.56 8.65 9.61
C TRP A 109 1.68 7.88 8.28
N GLY A 110 2.68 8.21 7.46
CA GLY A 110 2.99 7.46 6.24
C GLY A 110 3.33 5.99 6.53
N GLN A 111 4.18 5.74 7.53
CA GLN A 111 4.56 4.38 7.92
C GLN A 111 3.41 3.60 8.58
N VAL A 112 2.58 4.26 9.38
CA VAL A 112 1.33 3.67 9.89
C VAL A 112 0.44 3.27 8.71
N SER A 113 0.29 4.14 7.70
CA SER A 113 -0.52 3.85 6.49
C SER A 113 -0.01 2.61 5.75
N VAL A 114 1.31 2.45 5.61
CA VAL A 114 1.93 1.22 5.06
C VAL A 114 1.60 0.00 5.92
N SER A 115 1.70 0.11 7.23
CA SER A 115 1.39 -0.99 8.15
C SER A 115 -0.08 -1.39 8.08
N MET A 116 -1.00 -0.42 7.97
CA MET A 116 -2.43 -0.67 7.86
C MET A 116 -2.83 -1.30 6.52
N MET A 117 -2.12 -0.96 5.44
CA MET A 117 -2.21 -1.70 4.19
C MET A 117 -1.85 -3.18 4.41
N GLY A 118 -0.72 -3.45 5.07
CA GLY A 118 -0.31 -4.81 5.43
C GLY A 118 -1.37 -5.58 6.23
N ILE A 119 -1.96 -4.95 7.24
CA ILE A 119 -3.03 -5.56 8.06
C ILE A 119 -4.30 -5.78 7.22
N SER A 120 -4.60 -4.90 6.27
CA SER A 120 -5.73 -5.08 5.35
C SER A 120 -5.54 -6.31 4.45
N ILE A 121 -4.30 -6.62 4.06
CA ILE A 121 -3.95 -7.84 3.33
C ILE A 121 -4.19 -9.08 4.20
N VAL A 122 -3.74 -9.05 5.47
CA VAL A 122 -4.02 -10.12 6.45
C VAL A 122 -5.53 -10.33 6.58
N MET A 123 -6.31 -9.25 6.64
CA MET A 123 -7.78 -9.32 6.69
C MET A 123 -8.39 -9.98 5.46
N LEU A 124 -7.87 -9.71 4.26
CA LEU A 124 -8.34 -10.38 3.04
C LEU A 124 -8.03 -11.89 3.07
N TYR A 125 -6.82 -12.28 3.49
CA TYR A 125 -6.46 -13.70 3.58
C TYR A 125 -7.20 -14.44 4.70
N GLU A 126 -7.37 -13.84 5.88
CA GLU A 126 -8.21 -14.39 6.95
C GLU A 126 -9.66 -14.57 6.46
N ASN A 127 -10.18 -13.59 5.71
CA ASN A 127 -11.52 -13.70 5.15
C ASN A 127 -11.62 -14.83 4.12
N ARG A 128 -10.56 -15.15 3.36
CA ARG A 128 -10.57 -16.33 2.47
C ARG A 128 -10.48 -17.63 3.26
N HIS A 129 -9.55 -17.69 4.20
CA HIS A 129 -9.33 -18.82 5.09
C HIS A 129 -10.62 -19.23 5.83
N SER A 130 -11.34 -18.25 6.40
CA SER A 130 -12.59 -18.51 7.14
C SER A 130 -13.77 -18.99 6.29
N GLN A 131 -13.69 -18.93 4.95
CA GLN A 131 -14.76 -19.40 4.06
C GLN A 131 -14.53 -20.83 3.55
N ILE A 132 -13.35 -21.42 3.81
CA ILE A 132 -13.07 -22.79 3.45
C ILE A 132 -13.66 -23.70 4.54
N SER A 133 -14.58 -24.58 4.15
CA SER A 133 -15.29 -25.48 5.07
C SER A 133 -14.41 -26.66 5.53
N THR A 134 -13.46 -27.09 4.72
CA THR A 134 -12.57 -28.22 5.04
C THR A 134 -11.51 -27.87 6.08
N ILE A 135 -11.28 -26.57 6.33
CA ILE A 135 -10.41 -26.08 7.41
C ILE A 135 -11.20 -26.12 8.73
N LYS A 136 -10.77 -26.97 9.66
CA LYS A 136 -11.39 -27.12 10.99
C LYS A 136 -10.66 -26.36 12.09
N TYR A 137 -9.32 -26.36 12.06
CA TYR A 137 -8.49 -25.71 13.06
C TYR A 137 -8.20 -24.25 12.72
N PHE A 138 -7.95 -23.43 13.75
CA PHE A 138 -7.55 -22.01 13.63
C PHE A 138 -8.50 -21.13 12.78
N LYS A 139 -9.76 -21.53 12.69
CA LYS A 139 -10.78 -20.81 11.94
C LYS A 139 -11.48 -19.77 12.80
N ILE A 140 -11.34 -18.50 12.43
CA ILE A 140 -12.00 -17.39 13.13
C ILE A 140 -13.43 -17.24 12.60
N THR A 141 -14.41 -17.72 13.37
CA THR A 141 -15.83 -17.68 12.99
C THR A 141 -16.58 -16.53 13.65
N ARG A 142 -16.22 -16.18 14.89
CA ARG A 142 -16.90 -15.16 15.70
C ARG A 142 -16.47 -13.75 15.28
N LYS A 143 -17.45 -12.88 15.02
CA LYS A 143 -17.23 -11.46 14.69
C LYS A 143 -16.43 -10.72 15.78
N ARG A 144 -16.74 -10.95 17.06
CA ARG A 144 -16.05 -10.32 18.20
C ARG A 144 -14.55 -10.68 18.23
N THR A 145 -14.21 -11.95 18.03
CA THR A 145 -12.81 -12.41 17.97
C THR A 145 -12.06 -11.77 16.80
N ARG A 146 -12.71 -11.68 15.63
CA ARG A 146 -12.15 -10.99 14.46
C ARG A 146 -11.88 -9.50 14.75
N LEU A 147 -12.83 -8.81 15.40
CA LEU A 147 -12.66 -7.40 15.78
C LEU A 147 -11.52 -7.21 16.77
N ILE A 148 -11.39 -8.08 17.77
CA ILE A 148 -10.29 -8.03 18.74
C ILE A 148 -8.94 -8.25 18.04
N LEU A 149 -8.83 -9.26 17.18
CA LEU A 149 -7.59 -9.55 16.44
C LEU A 149 -7.13 -8.36 15.58
N PHE A 150 -8.03 -7.78 14.80
CA PHE A 150 -7.67 -6.64 13.95
C PHE A 150 -7.51 -5.33 14.74
N GLY A 151 -8.22 -5.18 15.86
CA GLY A 151 -8.01 -4.07 16.80
C GLY A 151 -6.62 -4.12 17.44
N LEU A 152 -6.17 -5.31 17.86
CA LEU A 152 -4.81 -5.50 18.38
C LEU A 152 -3.75 -5.28 17.31
N ASN A 153 -3.96 -5.76 16.09
CA ASN A 153 -3.06 -5.47 14.96
C ASN A 153 -2.97 -3.96 14.68
N TYR A 154 -4.09 -3.24 14.73
CA TYR A 154 -4.10 -1.80 14.54
C TYR A 154 -3.32 -1.10 15.65
N ALA A 155 -3.64 -1.40 16.92
CA ALA A 155 -2.92 -0.85 18.06
C ALA A 155 -1.41 -1.14 17.97
N PHE A 156 -1.04 -2.36 17.61
CA PHE A 156 0.36 -2.75 17.40
C PHE A 156 1.04 -1.90 16.32
N ALA A 157 0.41 -1.70 15.16
CA ALA A 157 0.99 -0.89 14.09
C ALA A 157 1.14 0.59 14.45
N PHE A 158 0.25 1.13 15.29
CA PHE A 158 0.43 2.48 15.86
C PHE A 158 1.59 2.51 16.86
N VAL A 159 1.70 1.52 17.75
CA VAL A 159 2.67 1.54 18.87
C VAL A 159 4.09 1.16 18.43
N VAL A 160 4.26 0.17 17.56
CA VAL A 160 5.59 -0.40 17.23
C VAL A 160 6.56 0.64 16.66
N ASN A 161 6.02 1.65 15.96
CA ASN A 161 6.83 2.70 15.33
C ASN A 161 6.96 3.96 16.22
N VAL A 162 6.10 4.17 17.22
CA VAL A 162 6.11 5.42 18.01
C VAL A 162 7.45 5.71 18.69
N PRO A 163 8.12 4.76 19.35
CA PRO A 163 9.33 5.07 20.12
C PRO A 163 10.41 5.79 19.32
N PHE A 164 10.64 5.41 18.06
CA PHE A 164 11.67 6.05 17.25
C PHE A 164 11.26 7.46 16.80
N TYR A 165 9.95 7.73 16.68
CA TYR A 165 9.42 9.08 16.46
C TYR A 165 9.23 9.86 17.77
N LEU A 166 9.71 9.40 18.91
CA LEU A 166 9.77 10.24 20.12
C LEU A 166 11.17 10.82 20.34
N ASP A 167 12.18 10.30 19.66
CA ASP A 167 13.54 10.83 19.74
C ASP A 167 13.64 12.22 19.11
N ASN A 168 14.26 13.16 19.83
CA ASN A 168 14.39 14.56 19.44
C ASN A 168 15.88 14.92 19.33
N THR A 169 16.58 14.19 18.47
CA THR A 169 17.98 14.43 18.14
C THR A 169 18.17 15.79 17.49
N ASP A 170 19.31 16.45 17.76
CA ASP A 170 19.67 17.72 17.13
C ASP A 170 19.79 17.55 15.61
N GLN A 171 18.89 18.23 14.87
CA GLN A 171 18.85 18.15 13.42
C GLN A 171 20.07 18.77 12.74
N VAL A 172 20.76 19.72 13.38
CA VAL A 172 21.99 20.30 12.82
C VAL A 172 23.11 19.26 12.82
N GLU A 173 23.26 18.51 13.91
CA GLU A 173 24.22 17.40 14.00
C GLU A 173 23.86 16.29 13.00
N MET A 174 22.59 15.92 12.92
CA MET A 174 22.12 14.87 12.01
C MET A 174 22.33 15.23 10.54
N ARG A 175 22.09 16.49 10.15
CA ARG A 175 22.35 16.98 8.78
C ARG A 175 23.85 16.94 8.45
N LYS A 176 24.74 17.25 9.40
CA LYS A 176 26.20 17.12 9.19
C LYS A 176 26.61 15.66 8.90
N ILE A 177 26.08 14.71 9.66
CA ILE A 177 26.32 13.28 9.44
C ILE A 177 25.82 12.85 8.05
N VAL A 178 24.67 13.37 7.60
CA VAL A 178 24.19 13.10 6.24
C VAL A 178 25.12 13.70 5.19
N LEU A 179 25.64 14.90 5.40
CA LEU A 179 26.56 15.56 4.46
C LEU A 179 27.93 14.88 4.38
N GLU A 180 28.40 14.21 5.43
CA GLU A 180 29.60 13.35 5.36
C GLU A 180 29.39 12.17 4.40
N ARG A 181 28.16 11.67 4.31
CA ARG A 181 27.79 10.51 3.48
C ARG A 181 27.33 10.90 2.07
N ILE A 182 26.64 12.03 1.97
CA ILE A 182 26.13 12.63 0.73
C ILE A 182 26.78 14.01 0.64
N PRO A 183 28.04 14.11 0.13
CA PRO A 183 28.76 15.39 0.12
C PRO A 183 28.15 16.43 -0.81
N CYS A 184 27.38 15.98 -1.81
CA CYS A 184 26.76 16.84 -2.81
C CYS A 184 25.28 16.47 -3.04
N PRO A 185 24.39 16.72 -2.05
CA PRO A 185 22.97 16.51 -2.23
C PRO A 185 22.38 17.60 -3.14
N THR A 186 21.13 17.39 -3.57
CA THR A 186 20.41 18.41 -4.35
C THR A 186 20.04 19.62 -3.48
N ILE A 187 19.76 20.77 -4.11
CA ILE A 187 19.55 22.05 -3.41
C ILE A 187 18.41 21.99 -2.38
N GLU A 188 17.45 21.11 -2.61
CA GLU A 188 16.33 20.81 -1.72
C GLU A 188 16.75 20.33 -0.34
N PHE A 189 17.94 19.73 -0.19
CA PHE A 189 18.42 19.30 1.12
C PHE A 189 18.54 20.48 2.09
N TRP A 190 18.84 21.67 1.57
CA TRP A 190 18.96 22.85 2.39
C TRP A 190 17.63 23.43 2.84
N ASP A 191 16.47 22.98 2.31
CA ASP A 191 15.17 23.43 2.78
C ASP A 191 15.07 23.38 4.32
N PRO A 192 14.50 24.40 5.00
CA PRO A 192 14.43 24.43 6.46
C PRO A 192 13.56 23.29 7.01
N LYS A 193 12.71 22.71 6.17
CA LYS A 193 11.86 21.56 6.49
C LYS A 193 12.56 20.23 6.25
N THR A 194 13.75 20.18 5.66
CA THR A 194 14.49 18.93 5.51
C THR A 194 14.79 18.34 6.88
N TYR A 195 14.32 17.12 7.09
CA TYR A 195 14.39 16.42 8.36
C TYR A 195 15.11 15.09 8.18
N VAL A 196 16.05 14.78 9.07
CA VAL A 196 16.76 13.50 9.13
C VAL A 196 16.08 12.64 10.18
N LEU A 197 15.44 11.55 9.75
CA LEU A 197 14.66 10.68 10.63
C LEU A 197 15.53 9.77 11.48
N LEU A 198 16.58 9.20 10.88
CA LEU A 198 17.40 8.15 11.50
C LEU A 198 18.88 8.41 11.25
N LYS A 199 19.71 8.09 12.25
CA LYS A 199 21.15 7.96 12.06
C LYS A 199 21.40 6.60 11.42
N GLY A 200 22.21 6.55 10.37
CA GLY A 200 22.57 5.28 9.74
C GLY A 200 23.15 4.30 10.78
N GLY A 201 22.72 3.04 10.75
CA GLY A 201 23.20 2.00 11.67
C GLY A 201 22.47 1.89 13.01
N GLU A 202 21.36 2.62 13.21
CA GLU A 202 20.56 2.51 14.44
C GLU A 202 19.83 1.16 14.54
N VAL A 203 20.00 0.51 15.69
CA VAL A 203 19.47 -0.85 15.95
C VAL A 203 17.97 -0.83 16.24
N LEU A 204 17.48 0.13 17.03
CA LEU A 204 16.08 0.17 17.47
C LEU A 204 15.07 0.39 16.32
N PRO A 205 15.26 1.38 15.41
CA PRO A 205 14.38 1.57 14.26
C PRO A 205 14.41 0.36 13.32
N PHE A 206 15.59 -0.22 13.09
CA PHE A 206 15.75 -1.42 12.27
C PHE A 206 14.92 -2.60 12.81
N TRP A 207 15.02 -2.90 14.11
CA TRP A 207 14.22 -3.96 14.72
C TRP A 207 12.73 -3.63 14.74
N SER A 208 12.34 -2.38 15.01
CA SER A 208 10.93 -1.96 15.01
C SER A 208 10.27 -2.19 13.64
N ILE A 209 10.95 -1.77 12.57
CA ILE A 209 10.53 -2.00 11.18
C ILE A 209 10.47 -3.50 10.88
N THR A 210 11.52 -4.25 11.22
CA THR A 210 11.62 -5.69 10.95
C THR A 210 10.53 -6.48 11.66
N ILE A 211 10.26 -6.19 12.94
CA ILE A 211 9.20 -6.84 13.72
C ILE A 211 7.83 -6.45 13.16
N GLY A 212 7.62 -5.17 12.84
CA GLY A 212 6.40 -4.66 12.22
C GLY A 212 6.03 -5.42 10.94
N PHE A 213 6.91 -5.38 9.94
CA PHE A 213 6.69 -6.08 8.66
C PHE A 213 6.69 -7.60 8.80
N GLY A 214 7.59 -8.15 9.63
CA GLY A 214 7.67 -9.57 9.92
C GLY A 214 6.36 -10.12 10.49
N SER A 215 5.72 -9.39 11.40
CA SER A 215 4.43 -9.78 11.98
C SER A 215 3.32 -9.87 10.93
N VAL A 216 3.31 -8.97 9.95
CA VAL A 216 2.34 -8.96 8.84
C VAL A 216 2.60 -10.15 7.92
N ILE A 217 3.86 -10.40 7.54
CA ILE A 217 4.25 -11.51 6.67
C ILE A 217 3.88 -12.85 7.31
N VAL A 218 4.21 -13.05 8.58
CA VAL A 218 3.87 -14.27 9.32
C VAL A 218 2.37 -14.50 9.34
N GLN A 219 1.56 -13.48 9.62
CA GLN A 219 0.10 -13.59 9.60
C GLN A 219 -0.45 -13.87 8.19
N CYS A 220 0.12 -13.25 7.16
CA CYS A 220 -0.26 -13.53 5.77
C CYS A 220 -0.01 -14.99 5.43
N LEU A 221 1.18 -15.52 5.72
CA LEU A 221 1.54 -16.92 5.48
C LEU A 221 0.66 -17.88 6.29
N PHE A 222 0.39 -17.55 7.55
CA PHE A 222 -0.46 -18.33 8.45
C PHE A 222 -1.86 -18.57 7.86
N PHE A 223 -2.50 -17.55 7.27
CA PHE A 223 -3.80 -17.73 6.63
C PHE A 223 -3.69 -18.25 5.19
N PHE A 224 -2.66 -17.85 4.45
CA PHE A 224 -2.51 -18.18 3.03
C PHE A 224 -2.16 -19.65 2.80
N ILE A 225 -1.18 -20.20 3.51
CA ILE A 225 -0.67 -21.56 3.28
C ILE A 225 -1.77 -22.62 3.48
N PRO A 226 -2.52 -22.65 4.60
CA PRO A 226 -3.61 -23.61 4.79
C PRO A 226 -4.73 -23.43 3.77
N THR A 227 -5.03 -22.17 3.39
CA THR A 227 -6.02 -21.86 2.36
C THR A 227 -5.65 -22.51 1.02
N VAL A 228 -4.39 -22.36 0.59
CA VAL A 228 -3.89 -23.01 -0.63
C VAL A 228 -3.95 -24.53 -0.49
N TYR A 229 -3.40 -25.10 0.58
CA TYR A 229 -3.36 -26.55 0.81
C TYR A 229 -4.75 -27.20 0.75
N HIS A 230 -5.75 -26.64 1.44
CA HIS A 230 -7.11 -27.17 1.43
C HIS A 230 -7.81 -26.98 0.09
N LEU A 231 -7.48 -25.91 -0.65
CA LEU A 231 -8.00 -25.69 -1.99
C LEU A 231 -7.30 -26.51 -3.06
N THR A 232 -6.07 -26.98 -2.89
CA THR A 232 -5.34 -27.72 -3.94
C THR A 232 -5.30 -29.21 -3.63
N VAL A 233 -4.84 -29.58 -2.45
CA VAL A 233 -4.50 -30.96 -2.06
C VAL A 233 -5.70 -31.72 -1.51
N VAL A 234 -6.43 -31.12 -0.56
CA VAL A 234 -7.47 -31.84 0.19
C VAL A 234 -8.68 -32.17 -0.68
N THR A 235 -8.95 -33.45 -0.93
CA THR A 235 -10.12 -33.95 -1.66
C THR A 235 -11.16 -34.50 -0.67
N THR A 236 -12.33 -33.86 -0.60
CA THR A 236 -13.45 -34.32 0.24
C THR A 236 -14.73 -34.31 -0.56
N GLY A 237 -15.63 -35.29 -0.34
CA GLY A 237 -16.99 -35.27 -0.90
C GLY A 237 -17.88 -34.13 -0.35
N GLN A 238 -17.44 -33.41 0.68
CA GLN A 238 -18.20 -32.35 1.34
C GLN A 238 -18.36 -31.06 0.52
N VAL A 239 -17.53 -30.84 -0.51
CA VAL A 239 -17.55 -29.62 -1.33
C VAL A 239 -17.44 -29.99 -2.80
N SER A 240 -18.36 -29.50 -3.62
CA SER A 240 -18.33 -29.77 -5.06
C SER A 240 -17.10 -29.17 -5.75
N GLY A 241 -16.64 -29.81 -6.82
CA GLY A 241 -15.52 -29.31 -7.63
C GLY A 241 -15.75 -27.90 -8.17
N ALA A 242 -17.00 -27.56 -8.52
CA ALA A 242 -17.38 -26.21 -8.96
C ALA A 242 -17.15 -25.15 -7.88
N THR A 243 -17.54 -25.43 -6.63
CA THR A 243 -17.33 -24.53 -5.49
C THR A 243 -15.84 -24.35 -5.19
N LYS A 244 -15.07 -25.44 -5.20
CA LYS A 244 -13.62 -25.40 -4.98
C LYS A 244 -12.91 -24.59 -6.06
N ASN A 245 -13.31 -24.75 -7.33
CA ASN A 245 -12.79 -23.94 -8.44
C ASN A 245 -13.13 -22.45 -8.30
N LEU A 246 -14.34 -22.13 -7.84
CA LEU A 246 -14.72 -20.75 -7.55
C LEU A 246 -13.87 -20.13 -6.43
N GLN A 247 -13.64 -20.87 -5.34
CA GLN A 247 -12.79 -20.42 -4.24
C GLN A 247 -11.32 -20.21 -4.67
N ARG A 248 -10.77 -21.10 -5.51
CA ARG A 248 -9.43 -20.94 -6.11
C ARG A 248 -9.34 -19.65 -6.94
N LYS A 249 -10.34 -19.38 -7.79
CA LYS A 249 -10.37 -18.14 -8.59
C LYS A 249 -10.39 -16.91 -7.69
N PHE A 250 -11.20 -16.90 -6.63
CA PHE A 250 -11.22 -15.79 -5.69
C PHE A 250 -9.90 -15.60 -4.94
N LEU A 251 -9.26 -16.68 -4.49
CA LEU A 251 -7.94 -16.60 -3.86
C LEU A 251 -6.92 -16.01 -4.83
N LYS A 252 -6.89 -16.48 -6.08
CA LYS A 252 -6.02 -15.93 -7.14
C LYS A 252 -6.24 -14.43 -7.33
N TYR A 253 -7.49 -13.97 -7.38
CA TYR A 253 -7.81 -12.55 -7.53
C TYR A 253 -7.29 -11.71 -6.36
N VAL A 254 -7.52 -12.16 -5.12
CA VAL A 254 -6.98 -11.50 -3.93
C VAL A 254 -5.46 -11.48 -3.96
N SER A 255 -4.80 -12.59 -4.30
CA SER A 255 -3.34 -12.66 -4.34
C SER A 255 -2.73 -11.72 -5.37
N ILE A 256 -3.34 -11.58 -6.55
CA ILE A 256 -2.89 -10.61 -7.57
C ILE A 256 -3.04 -9.17 -7.06
N GLN A 257 -4.20 -8.84 -6.47
CA GLN A 257 -4.45 -7.51 -5.91
C GLN A 257 -3.43 -7.17 -4.80
N VAL A 258 -3.13 -8.15 -3.95
CA VAL A 258 -2.22 -8.03 -2.81
C VAL A 258 -0.75 -7.93 -3.25
N SER A 259 -0.34 -8.59 -4.33
CA SER A 259 1.07 -8.56 -4.76
C SER A 259 1.52 -7.19 -5.26
N ILE A 260 0.60 -6.38 -5.79
CA ILE A 260 0.92 -5.05 -6.34
C ILE A 260 1.52 -4.11 -5.28
N PRO A 261 0.84 -3.81 -4.14
CA PRO A 261 1.42 -2.94 -3.12
C PRO A 261 2.69 -3.54 -2.49
N TRP A 262 2.78 -4.87 -2.36
CA TRP A 262 4.00 -5.52 -1.87
C TRP A 262 5.19 -5.27 -2.76
N ILE A 263 5.05 -5.47 -4.09
CA ILE A 263 6.15 -5.25 -5.04
C ILE A 263 6.53 -3.76 -5.07
N ALA A 264 5.52 -2.88 -5.11
CA ALA A 264 5.74 -1.44 -5.17
C ALA A 264 6.47 -0.87 -3.94
N ILE A 265 6.40 -1.53 -2.79
CA ILE A 265 7.11 -1.15 -1.55
C ILE A 265 8.42 -1.93 -1.35
N ALA A 266 8.44 -3.22 -1.71
CA ALA A 266 9.61 -4.07 -1.53
C ALA A 266 10.78 -3.63 -2.44
N LEU A 267 10.51 -3.21 -3.67
CA LEU A 267 11.56 -2.77 -4.59
C LEU A 267 12.25 -1.47 -4.11
N PRO A 268 11.54 -0.39 -3.70
CA PRO A 268 12.16 0.81 -3.15
C PRO A 268 12.87 0.55 -1.82
N ALA A 269 12.33 -0.32 -0.97
CA ALA A 269 13.00 -0.74 0.26
C ALA A 269 14.32 -1.47 -0.04
N GLY A 270 14.33 -2.41 -0.99
CA GLY A 270 15.55 -3.11 -1.42
C GLY A 270 16.56 -2.15 -2.05
N PHE A 271 16.11 -1.20 -2.86
CA PHE A 271 16.95 -0.14 -3.41
C PHE A 271 17.55 0.74 -2.30
N SER A 272 16.76 1.13 -1.30
CA SER A 272 17.24 1.90 -0.15
C SER A 272 18.31 1.13 0.63
N MET A 273 18.12 -0.18 0.88
CA MET A 273 19.12 -1.03 1.54
C MET A 273 20.41 -1.17 0.72
N TYR A 274 20.29 -1.27 -0.61
CA TYR A 274 21.45 -1.27 -1.50
C TYR A 274 22.22 0.05 -1.42
N CYS A 275 21.52 1.19 -1.49
CA CYS A 275 22.11 2.51 -1.36
C CYS A 275 22.83 2.64 -0.02
N ASP A 276 22.18 2.21 1.07
CA ASP A 276 22.74 2.24 2.41
C ASP A 276 24.04 1.42 2.49
N LYS A 277 24.04 0.17 2.03
CA LYS A 277 25.25 -0.68 2.08
C LYS A 277 26.41 -0.14 1.23
N THR A 278 26.13 0.54 0.14
CA THR A 278 27.14 0.98 -0.84
C THR A 278 27.49 2.47 -0.76
N ASN A 279 26.81 3.22 0.10
CA ASN A 279 26.83 4.69 0.11
C ASN A 279 26.51 5.32 -1.26
N PHE A 280 25.71 4.64 -2.08
CA PHE A 280 25.33 5.12 -3.40
C PHE A 280 24.22 6.17 -3.28
N TYR A 281 24.46 7.37 -3.81
CA TYR A 281 23.50 8.47 -3.89
C TYR A 281 23.22 8.83 -5.35
N ASN A 282 21.94 8.82 -5.74
CA ASN A 282 21.49 9.41 -7.00
C ASN A 282 20.05 9.90 -6.84
N GLN A 283 19.85 11.21 -6.92
CA GLN A 283 18.55 11.79 -6.63
C GLN A 283 17.49 11.45 -7.68
N ALA A 284 17.86 11.29 -8.95
CA ALA A 284 16.91 10.85 -9.98
C ALA A 284 16.40 9.43 -9.68
N TYR A 285 17.28 8.53 -9.22
CA TYR A 285 16.86 7.18 -8.81
C TYR A 285 16.01 7.20 -7.55
N ASN A 286 16.36 8.04 -6.57
CA ASN A 286 15.55 8.25 -5.37
C ASN A 286 14.13 8.72 -5.74
N ASN A 287 14.03 9.76 -6.58
CA ASN A 287 12.75 10.29 -7.06
C ASN A 287 11.92 9.22 -7.78
N ASN A 288 12.54 8.42 -8.66
CA ASN A 288 11.84 7.34 -9.35
C ASN A 288 11.41 6.19 -8.42
N ALA A 289 12.20 5.86 -7.40
CA ALA A 289 11.80 4.90 -6.36
C ALA A 289 10.56 5.40 -5.60
N MET A 290 10.49 6.70 -5.29
CA MET A 290 9.32 7.31 -4.67
C MET A 290 8.09 7.33 -5.59
N LEU A 291 8.27 7.57 -6.89
CA LEU A 291 7.18 7.47 -7.87
C LEU A 291 6.66 6.05 -8.04
N MET A 292 7.53 5.05 -7.96
CA MET A 292 7.09 3.65 -7.97
C MET A 292 6.21 3.33 -6.75
N MET A 293 6.56 3.84 -5.57
CA MET A 293 5.68 3.74 -4.40
C MET A 293 4.37 4.48 -4.62
N ALA A 294 4.39 5.74 -5.09
CA ALA A 294 3.17 6.50 -5.32
C ALA A 294 2.20 5.82 -6.30
N ASN A 295 2.70 5.23 -7.38
CA ASN A 295 1.87 4.59 -8.39
C ASN A 295 1.25 3.24 -7.97
N HIS A 296 1.56 2.71 -6.78
CA HIS A 296 0.92 1.48 -6.27
C HIS A 296 -0.60 1.60 -6.20
N GLY A 297 -1.12 2.79 -5.83
CA GLY A 297 -2.55 3.05 -5.65
C GLY A 297 -3.30 2.93 -6.97
N PHE A 298 -2.75 3.51 -8.04
CA PHE A 298 -3.28 3.37 -9.40
C PHE A 298 -3.39 1.91 -9.83
N LEU A 299 -2.28 1.16 -9.72
CA LEU A 299 -2.21 -0.23 -10.15
C LEU A 299 -3.14 -1.13 -9.33
N SER A 300 -3.19 -0.96 -8.01
CA SER A 300 -4.06 -1.72 -7.11
C SER A 300 -5.54 -1.45 -7.39
N THR A 301 -5.88 -0.19 -7.64
CA THR A 301 -7.25 0.23 -7.96
C THR A 301 -7.70 -0.33 -9.30
N ALA A 302 -6.87 -0.19 -10.35
CA ALA A 302 -7.14 -0.79 -11.65
C ALA A 302 -7.29 -2.31 -11.56
N CYS A 303 -6.38 -2.98 -10.84
CA CYS A 303 -6.46 -4.42 -10.58
C CYS A 303 -7.80 -4.79 -9.93
N THR A 304 -8.22 -4.05 -8.91
CA THR A 304 -9.50 -4.29 -8.24
C THR A 304 -10.67 -4.20 -9.23
N LEU A 305 -10.71 -3.16 -10.08
CA LEU A 305 -11.79 -3.00 -11.06
C LEU A 305 -11.80 -4.10 -12.13
N PHE A 306 -10.64 -4.51 -12.63
CA PHE A 306 -10.56 -5.39 -13.81
C PHE A 306 -10.38 -6.88 -13.50
N VAL A 307 -9.88 -7.26 -12.32
CA VAL A 307 -9.68 -8.68 -11.97
C VAL A 307 -10.99 -9.34 -11.56
N TYR A 308 -11.83 -8.65 -10.77
CA TYR A 308 -13.11 -9.19 -10.33
C TYR A 308 -14.16 -9.09 -11.42
N LYS A 309 -14.67 -10.23 -11.89
CA LYS A 309 -15.66 -10.30 -12.97
C LYS A 309 -16.86 -9.35 -12.78
N PRO A 310 -17.56 -9.31 -11.62
CA PRO A 310 -18.71 -8.41 -11.46
C PRO A 310 -18.36 -6.93 -11.63
N TYR A 311 -17.14 -6.54 -11.24
CA TYR A 311 -16.67 -5.16 -11.35
C TYR A 311 -16.27 -4.86 -12.78
N ARG A 312 -15.49 -5.74 -13.42
CA ARG A 312 -15.09 -5.58 -14.81
C ARG A 312 -16.30 -5.50 -15.74
N ASP A 313 -17.28 -6.38 -15.58
CA ASP A 313 -18.50 -6.39 -16.38
C ASP A 313 -19.25 -5.05 -16.21
N PHE A 314 -19.32 -4.52 -14.97
CA PHE A 314 -19.88 -3.18 -14.71
C PHE A 314 -19.08 -2.05 -15.37
N VAL A 315 -17.75 -2.03 -15.22
CA VAL A 315 -16.89 -1.01 -15.86
C VAL A 315 -17.08 -1.02 -17.38
N ILE A 316 -17.10 -2.19 -18.01
CA ILE A 316 -17.35 -2.33 -19.45
C ILE A 316 -18.72 -1.76 -19.81
N SER A 317 -19.77 -2.04 -19.02
CA SER A 317 -21.10 -1.48 -19.29
C SER A 317 -21.17 0.04 -19.18
N VAL A 318 -20.43 0.64 -18.23
CA VAL A 318 -20.35 2.10 -18.06
C VAL A 318 -19.62 2.74 -19.24
N VAL A 319 -18.51 2.14 -19.68
CA VAL A 319 -17.67 2.68 -20.76
C VAL A 319 -18.32 2.49 -22.15
N THR A 320 -18.97 1.36 -22.38
CA THR A 320 -19.56 1.03 -23.69
C THR A 320 -21.03 1.41 -23.84
N GLY A 321 -21.70 1.79 -22.75
CA GLY A 321 -23.14 2.04 -22.72
C GLY A 321 -24.02 0.79 -22.89
N LYS A 322 -23.44 -0.40 -23.10
CA LYS A 322 -24.18 -1.66 -23.28
C LYS A 322 -24.54 -2.25 -21.91
N LYS A 323 -25.83 -2.30 -21.59
CA LYS A 323 -26.32 -3.07 -20.42
C LYS A 323 -26.18 -4.56 -20.73
N ASP A 324 -25.58 -5.32 -19.82
CA ASP A 324 -25.57 -6.78 -19.89
C ASP A 324 -27.01 -7.30 -19.79
N ASP A 325 -27.60 -7.71 -20.91
CA ASP A 325 -28.94 -8.32 -21.05
C ASP A 325 -29.02 -9.75 -20.45
N LYS A 326 -28.32 -10.01 -19.34
CA LYS A 326 -28.30 -11.34 -18.69
C LYS A 326 -29.44 -11.59 -17.72
N LYS A 327 -30.38 -10.66 -17.57
CA LYS A 327 -31.57 -10.85 -16.72
C LYS A 327 -32.82 -11.32 -17.45
N SER A 328 -32.86 -11.33 -18.79
CA SER A 328 -34.05 -11.73 -19.56
C SER A 328 -34.11 -13.22 -19.90
N SER A 329 -33.01 -13.98 -19.80
CA SER A 329 -32.95 -15.38 -20.22
C SER A 329 -33.30 -16.42 -19.15
N ILE A 330 -33.49 -16.01 -17.89
CA ILE A 330 -33.90 -16.94 -16.81
C ILE A 330 -35.43 -17.05 -16.72
N THR A 331 -36.19 -16.05 -17.16
CA THR A 331 -37.65 -16.05 -17.06
C THR A 331 -38.32 -16.84 -18.19
N VAL A 332 -37.69 -16.96 -19.36
CA VAL A 332 -38.31 -17.63 -20.53
C VAL A 332 -38.21 -19.15 -20.46
N VAL A 333 -37.19 -19.71 -19.80
CA VAL A 333 -37.05 -21.19 -19.69
C VAL A 333 -37.96 -21.79 -18.62
N GLY A 334 -38.39 -21.01 -17.62
CA GLY A 334 -39.30 -21.47 -16.56
C GLY A 334 -40.78 -21.56 -16.98
N SER A 335 -41.17 -20.91 -18.09
CA SER A 335 -42.57 -20.88 -18.55
C SER A 335 -42.92 -21.97 -19.57
N ILE A 336 -41.94 -22.66 -20.15
CA ILE A 336 -42.18 -23.69 -21.18
C ILE A 336 -42.22 -25.10 -20.56
N ALA A 337 -41.72 -25.28 -19.34
CA ALA A 337 -41.70 -26.58 -18.66
C ALA A 337 -43.00 -26.93 -17.89
N SER A 338 -44.05 -26.09 -17.96
CA SER A 338 -45.36 -26.36 -17.34
C SER A 338 -46.46 -26.71 -18.35
N SER A 339 -46.08 -27.10 -19.57
CA SER A 339 -47.02 -27.43 -20.63
C SER A 339 -46.43 -28.49 -21.56
N ILE A 340 -46.35 -29.73 -21.10
CA ILE A 340 -46.44 -31.00 -21.86
C ILE A 340 -46.75 -32.11 -20.87
#